data_AF-A0A2S3GUF8-F1
#
_entry.id   AF-A0A2S3GUF8-F1
#
_cell.length_a   1.000
_cell.length_b   1.000
_cell.length_c   1.000
_cell.angle_alpha   90.00
_cell.angle_beta   90.00
_cell.angle_gamma   90.00
#
_symmetry.space_group_name_H-M   'P 1'
#
loop_
_entity.id
_entity.type
_entity.pdbx_description
1 polymer ?
#
loop_
_entity_poly.entity_id
_entity_poly.type
_entity_poly.pdbx_seq_one_letter_code
_entity_poly.pdbx_strand_id
1 'polypeptide(L)'
;MWATPPQPLPLQLQRPPGPPPRPFLTRHRSSRLNRIAASQDPLTSLSSLLWGRALPPAQLVLAVRHGWTAAWQLLMRQLAPSDPETGAFTRTPSRFPAVAETPSSRLHLYVGLPCPWAHRALVVRALLGLEARLPVSVAVPGDDGAWSFTPDSPDGLYGKRKLREVYAVRSGGFEGRASVPMLWDAERREVVCNESIEIIKFLCGLANADGGGLDLRPPELRQDIDRWYGVIYPSVNNGVYRCGFAQSQAAYDAAASELFGALDRLEAHLAGSRYLCGDRLTLADVCLFTTLIRFDLVYNTLFRCTRRKLAEYPSLHAYTRDIYQMPKVAETCDMEAIMAGYFKTLFPLNPGGIQPLPPASCDSESLLRPHGREALSSAAGTPLEAAGVS
;
A
#
# COMPACT_ATOMS: atom_id res chain seq x y z
N MET A 1 1.46 -1.29 -50.46
CA MET A 1 2.22 -2.06 -49.46
C MET A 1 2.46 -1.16 -48.26
N TRP A 2 1.51 -1.11 -47.33
CA TRP A 2 1.60 -0.28 -46.14
C TRP A 2 1.90 -1.21 -44.98
N ALA A 3 3.07 -1.02 -44.37
CA ALA A 3 3.49 -1.79 -43.21
C ALA A 3 2.68 -1.34 -41.99
N THR A 4 2.04 -2.30 -41.35
CA THR A 4 1.34 -2.17 -40.07
C THR A 4 2.30 -1.66 -38.98
N PRO A 5 1.90 -0.71 -38.12
CA PRO A 5 2.69 -0.33 -36.96
C PRO A 5 2.78 -1.52 -35.98
N PRO A 6 3.91 -1.68 -35.26
CA PRO A 6 4.08 -2.77 -34.31
C PRO A 6 3.10 -2.63 -33.15
N GLN A 7 2.52 -3.75 -32.70
CA GLN A 7 1.67 -3.77 -31.52
C GLN A 7 2.46 -3.36 -30.26
N PRO A 8 1.85 -2.64 -29.31
CA PRO A 8 2.48 -2.35 -28.03
C PRO A 8 2.71 -3.66 -27.26
N LEU A 9 3.95 -3.87 -26.81
CA LEU A 9 4.34 -4.98 -25.95
C LEU A 9 3.51 -4.99 -24.65
N PRO A 10 3.03 -6.14 -24.17
CA PRO A 10 2.37 -6.25 -22.88
C PRO A 10 3.32 -5.87 -21.74
N LEU A 11 2.79 -5.16 -20.74
CA LEU A 11 3.51 -4.70 -19.56
C LEU A 11 3.90 -5.93 -18.72
N GLN A 12 5.17 -6.35 -18.77
CA GLN A 12 5.70 -7.27 -17.78
C GLN A 12 6.06 -6.48 -16.52
N LEU A 13 5.15 -6.42 -15.54
CA LEU A 13 5.50 -6.10 -14.15
C LEU A 13 6.23 -7.29 -13.48
N GLN A 14 7.16 -7.93 -14.19
CA GLN A 14 7.91 -9.06 -13.65
C GLN A 14 9.16 -8.58 -12.90
N ARG A 15 9.25 -9.06 -11.67
CA ARG A 15 10.41 -9.01 -10.78
C ARG A 15 11.67 -9.59 -11.47
N PRO A 16 12.88 -9.10 -11.16
CA PRO A 16 14.11 -9.81 -11.53
C PRO A 16 14.23 -11.20 -10.87
N PRO A 17 14.88 -12.18 -11.51
CA PRO A 17 15.03 -13.53 -10.97
C PRO A 17 15.90 -13.55 -9.70
N GLY A 18 15.47 -14.30 -8.68
CA GLY A 18 16.28 -14.55 -7.49
C GLY A 18 17.50 -15.44 -7.79
N PRO A 19 18.54 -15.41 -6.94
CA PRO A 19 19.70 -16.27 -7.11
C PRO A 19 19.30 -17.76 -7.07
N PRO A 20 19.94 -18.63 -7.87
CA PRO A 20 19.58 -20.04 -7.93
C PRO A 20 19.76 -20.71 -6.56
N PRO A 21 18.92 -21.71 -6.21
CA PRO A 21 19.08 -22.46 -4.98
C PRO A 21 20.46 -23.14 -5.00
N ARG A 22 21.29 -22.84 -3.98
CA ARG A 22 22.58 -23.51 -3.82
C ARG A 22 22.33 -25.00 -3.60
N PRO A 23 23.09 -25.90 -4.26
CA PRO A 23 22.95 -27.33 -4.02
C PRO A 23 23.19 -27.63 -2.53
N PHE A 24 22.33 -28.48 -1.97
CA PHE A 24 22.49 -29.02 -0.62
C PHE A 24 23.77 -29.85 -0.57
N LEU A 25 24.89 -29.20 -0.27
CA LEU A 25 26.09 -29.86 0.20
C LEU A 25 25.82 -30.30 1.64
N THR A 26 25.66 -31.60 1.84
CA THR A 26 25.72 -32.26 3.15
C THR A 26 27.10 -32.03 3.76
N ARG A 27 27.25 -30.88 4.42
CA ARG A 27 28.43 -30.56 5.23
C ARG A 27 28.29 -31.30 6.54
N HIS A 28 29.06 -32.37 6.73
CA HIS A 28 29.33 -32.90 8.07
C HIS A 28 29.98 -31.77 8.91
N ARG A 29 29.15 -31.02 9.63
CA ARG A 29 29.60 -29.99 10.57
C ARG A 29 30.03 -30.67 11.86
N SER A 30 31.32 -30.56 12.19
CA SER A 30 31.81 -31.01 13.50
C SER A 30 31.18 -30.17 14.62
N SER A 31 30.69 -30.83 15.67
CA SER A 31 30.05 -30.20 16.84
C SER A 31 30.99 -29.28 17.64
N ARG A 32 32.31 -29.37 17.42
CA ARG A 32 33.31 -28.51 18.07
C ARG A 32 33.35 -27.09 17.53
N LEU A 33 33.12 -26.87 16.23
CA LEU A 33 33.17 -25.52 15.64
C LEU A 33 31.97 -24.66 16.04
N ASN A 34 30.80 -25.25 16.25
CA ASN A 34 29.62 -24.53 16.76
C ASN A 34 29.80 -24.03 18.20
N ARG A 35 30.57 -24.75 19.04
CA ARG A 35 30.85 -24.29 20.42
C ARG A 35 31.81 -23.10 20.46
N ILE A 36 32.75 -23.02 19.52
CA ILE A 36 33.71 -21.90 19.45
C ILE A 36 33.07 -20.66 18.82
N ALA A 37 32.17 -20.83 17.85
CA ALA A 37 31.42 -19.71 17.27
C ALA A 37 30.39 -19.12 18.26
N ALA A 38 29.72 -19.94 19.06
CA ALA A 38 28.81 -19.47 20.10
C ALA A 38 29.52 -18.72 21.25
N SER A 39 30.80 -19.00 21.51
CA SER A 39 31.59 -18.31 22.54
C SER A 39 32.20 -16.98 22.06
N GLN A 40 32.01 -16.60 20.79
CA GLN A 40 32.50 -15.33 20.22
C GLN A 40 31.37 -14.37 19.84
N ASP A 41 30.12 -14.73 20.12
CA ASP A 41 29.01 -13.81 19.93
C ASP A 41 29.11 -12.68 20.97
N PRO A 42 29.28 -11.42 20.54
CA PRO A 42 29.34 -10.28 21.45
C PRO A 42 28.09 -10.16 22.31
N LEU A 43 26.92 -10.61 21.83
CA LEU A 43 25.68 -10.65 22.63
C LEU A 43 25.74 -11.66 23.77
N THR A 44 26.41 -12.80 23.55
CA THR A 44 26.61 -13.84 24.57
C THR A 44 27.63 -13.40 25.62
N SER A 45 28.65 -12.62 25.23
CA SER A 45 29.60 -12.01 26.17
C SER A 45 28.93 -10.91 27.00
N LEU A 46 28.16 -10.02 26.36
CA LEU A 46 27.37 -8.99 27.03
C LEU A 46 26.33 -9.56 27.98
N SER A 47 25.66 -10.66 27.62
CA SER A 47 24.67 -11.30 28.48
C SER A 47 25.31 -11.85 29.77
N SER A 48 26.48 -12.49 29.67
CA SER A 48 27.19 -12.99 30.86
C SER A 48 27.62 -11.88 31.83
N LEU A 49 27.89 -10.68 31.31
CA LEU A 49 28.33 -9.50 32.08
C LEU A 49 27.15 -8.75 32.71
N LEU A 50 26.06 -8.60 31.96
CA LEU A 50 24.85 -7.88 32.36
C LEU A 50 23.97 -8.68 33.32
N TRP A 51 23.93 -10.01 33.18
CA TRP A 51 23.14 -10.91 34.03
C TRP A 51 23.99 -11.61 35.11
N GLY A 52 25.23 -11.16 35.32
CA GLY A 52 26.11 -11.63 36.40
C GLY A 52 25.77 -11.03 37.77
N ARG A 53 26.48 -11.45 38.82
CA ARG A 53 26.25 -11.03 40.23
C ARG A 53 26.47 -9.53 40.50
N ALA A 54 26.97 -8.76 39.55
CA ALA A 54 27.39 -7.36 39.72
C ALA A 54 26.27 -6.33 39.51
N LEU A 55 25.20 -6.68 38.79
CA LEU A 55 24.05 -5.82 38.53
C LEU A 55 22.78 -6.53 38.99
N PRO A 56 21.95 -5.92 39.87
CA PRO A 56 20.65 -6.50 40.22
C PRO A 56 19.82 -6.62 38.93
N PRO A 57 19.46 -7.84 38.48
CA PRO A 57 18.81 -8.06 37.19
C PRO A 57 17.54 -7.21 37.01
N ALA A 58 16.80 -6.99 38.09
CA ALA A 58 15.60 -6.15 38.09
C ALA A 58 15.89 -4.68 37.74
N GLN A 59 16.95 -4.08 38.28
CA GLN A 59 17.28 -2.67 38.04
C GLN A 59 17.79 -2.45 36.61
N LEU A 60 18.60 -3.39 36.11
CA LEU A 60 19.03 -3.39 34.72
C LEU A 60 17.83 -3.49 33.77
N VAL A 61 16.91 -4.43 34.02
CA VAL A 61 15.69 -4.61 33.21
C VAL A 61 14.84 -3.34 33.22
N LEU A 62 14.64 -2.71 34.38
CA LEU A 62 13.90 -1.46 34.47
C LEU A 62 14.57 -0.34 33.67
N ALA A 63 15.88 -0.15 33.83
CA ALA A 63 16.63 0.88 33.10
C ALA A 63 16.56 0.68 31.58
N VAL A 64 16.77 -0.55 31.10
CA VAL A 64 16.68 -0.88 29.67
C VAL A 64 15.26 -0.69 29.16
N ARG A 65 14.23 -1.11 29.92
CA ARG A 65 12.82 -0.93 29.57
C ARG A 65 12.47 0.55 29.43
N HIS A 66 12.91 1.38 30.37
CA HIS A 66 12.70 2.82 30.31
C HIS A 66 13.43 3.45 29.13
N GLY A 67 14.71 3.12 28.92
CA GLY A 67 15.49 3.63 27.79
C GLY A 67 14.89 3.26 26.44
N TRP A 68 14.51 1.99 26.27
CA TRP A 68 13.84 1.50 25.06
C TRP A 68 12.50 2.19 24.82
N THR A 69 11.68 2.32 25.86
CA THR A 69 10.37 2.97 25.75
C THR A 69 10.52 4.46 25.37
N ALA A 70 11.48 5.16 25.96
CA ALA A 70 11.75 6.56 25.64
C ALA A 70 12.25 6.74 24.19
N ALA A 71 13.18 5.88 23.74
CA ALA A 71 13.66 5.88 22.36
C ALA A 71 12.52 5.58 21.37
N TRP A 72 11.69 4.59 21.67
CA TRP A 72 10.52 4.25 20.85
C TRP A 72 9.55 5.43 20.72
N GLN A 73 9.23 6.11 21.83
CA GLN A 73 8.35 7.29 21.83
C GLN A 73 8.92 8.43 20.98
N LEU A 74 10.23 8.71 21.07
CA LEU A 74 10.88 9.73 20.26
C LEU A 74 10.80 9.42 18.76
N LEU A 75 11.09 8.18 18.38
CA LEU A 75 11.07 7.73 16.99
C LEU A 75 9.65 7.70 16.43
N MET A 76 8.67 7.25 17.22
CA MET A 76 7.27 7.24 16.84
C MET A 76 6.72 8.63 16.58
N ARG A 77 7.10 9.64 17.38
CA ARG A 77 6.69 11.04 17.14
C ARG A 77 7.17 11.59 15.80
N GLN A 78 8.32 11.12 15.31
CA GLN A 78 8.84 11.52 13.99
C GLN A 78 8.18 10.75 12.85
N LEU A 79 7.97 9.44 13.02
CA LEU A 79 7.35 8.58 12.02
C LEU A 79 5.86 8.91 11.83
N ALA A 80 5.16 9.10 12.93
CA ALA A 80 3.71 9.21 13.02
C ALA A 80 3.32 10.32 14.01
N PRO A 81 3.12 11.56 13.50
CA PRO A 81 2.68 12.67 14.33
C PRO A 81 1.41 12.31 15.11
N SER A 82 1.41 12.59 16.40
CA SER A 82 0.32 12.27 17.29
C SER A 82 -0.05 13.44 18.19
N ASP A 83 -1.29 13.46 18.63
CA ASP A 83 -1.76 14.34 19.68
C ASP A 83 -1.01 14.04 21.00
N PRO A 84 -0.38 15.04 21.66
CA PRO A 84 0.42 14.80 22.86
C PRO A 84 -0.37 14.33 24.09
N GLU A 85 -1.65 14.67 24.19
CA GLU A 85 -2.49 14.35 25.36
C GLU A 85 -3.11 12.95 25.22
N THR A 86 -3.59 12.63 24.03
CA THR A 86 -4.36 11.42 23.75
C THR A 86 -3.51 10.31 23.15
N GLY A 87 -2.40 10.64 22.47
CA GLY A 87 -1.59 9.70 21.70
C GLY A 87 -2.22 9.27 20.37
N ALA A 88 -3.27 9.98 19.91
CA ALA A 88 -3.95 9.70 18.65
C ALA A 88 -3.14 10.16 17.45
N PHE A 89 -2.98 9.30 16.45
CA PHE A 89 -2.26 9.60 15.21
C PHE A 89 -3.04 10.57 14.31
N THR A 90 -2.32 11.56 13.76
CA THR A 90 -2.83 12.50 12.76
C THR A 90 -1.94 12.47 11.51
N ARG A 91 -2.56 12.19 10.36
CA ARG A 91 -1.86 12.19 9.07
C ARG A 91 -1.46 13.61 8.67
N THR A 92 -0.19 13.81 8.32
CA THR A 92 0.28 15.07 7.74
C THR A 92 -0.40 15.33 6.39
N PRO A 93 -0.98 16.52 6.16
CA PRO A 93 -1.58 16.87 4.88
C PRO A 93 -0.55 16.90 3.72
N SER A 94 -1.06 16.66 2.51
CA SER A 94 -0.31 16.76 1.26
C SER A 94 0.10 18.20 0.98
N ARG A 95 1.34 18.42 0.49
CA ARG A 95 1.88 19.76 0.18
C ARG A 95 1.34 20.34 -1.14
N PHE A 96 0.88 19.48 -2.04
CA PHE A 96 0.26 19.83 -3.32
C PHE A 96 -1.12 19.16 -3.37
N PRO A 97 -2.10 19.68 -2.60
CA PRO A 97 -3.32 18.95 -2.27
C PRO A 97 -4.36 18.94 -3.38
N ALA A 98 -4.19 19.74 -4.43
CA ALA A 98 -5.15 19.87 -5.52
C ALA A 98 -4.42 20.09 -6.86
N VAL A 99 -5.08 19.72 -7.96
CA VAL A 99 -4.63 20.03 -9.32
C VAL A 99 -5.04 21.49 -9.61
N ALA A 100 -4.14 22.43 -9.36
CA ALA A 100 -4.45 23.87 -9.41
C ALA A 100 -4.52 24.44 -10.84
N GLU A 101 -3.83 23.82 -11.80
CA GLU A 101 -3.74 24.28 -13.18
C GLU A 101 -3.89 23.10 -14.14
N THR A 102 -4.32 23.37 -15.38
CA THR A 102 -4.32 22.34 -16.43
C THR A 102 -2.87 21.94 -16.73
N PRO A 103 -2.45 20.71 -16.37
CA PRO A 103 -1.08 20.28 -16.61
C PRO A 103 -0.82 20.12 -18.11
N SER A 104 0.46 20.08 -18.50
CA SER A 104 0.85 19.77 -19.88
C SER A 104 0.45 18.33 -20.24
N SER A 105 0.62 17.97 -21.52
CA SER A 105 0.38 16.60 -21.98
C SER A 105 1.44 15.61 -21.50
N ARG A 106 2.62 16.07 -21.05
CA ARG A 106 3.76 15.21 -20.69
C ARG A 106 3.78 14.92 -19.19
N LEU A 107 2.83 14.11 -18.75
CA LEU A 107 2.68 13.69 -17.36
C LEU A 107 3.56 12.48 -17.01
N HIS A 108 3.99 12.39 -15.76
CA HIS A 108 4.68 11.23 -15.19
C HIS A 108 4.17 10.94 -13.80
N LEU A 109 3.98 9.66 -13.45
CA LEU A 109 3.50 9.26 -12.13
C LEU A 109 4.62 8.56 -11.34
N TYR A 110 4.95 9.09 -10.17
CA TYR A 110 5.84 8.44 -9.23
C TYR A 110 5.04 7.73 -8.14
N VAL A 111 5.32 6.46 -7.94
CA VAL A 111 4.58 5.59 -7.01
C VAL A 111 5.53 4.79 -6.14
N GLY A 112 5.00 4.15 -5.10
CA GLY A 112 5.68 3.06 -4.40
C GLY A 112 4.67 1.95 -4.15
N LEU A 113 4.98 0.72 -4.60
CA LEU A 113 4.06 -0.44 -4.51
C LEU A 113 3.52 -0.73 -3.10
N PRO A 114 4.30 -0.54 -2.01
CA PRO A 114 3.75 -0.74 -0.67
C PRO A 114 2.62 0.24 -0.34
N CYS A 115 2.67 1.47 -0.85
CA CYS A 115 1.80 2.56 -0.44
C CYS A 115 0.36 2.38 -1.00
N PRO A 116 -0.67 2.25 -0.14
CA PRO A 116 -2.06 2.12 -0.60
C PRO A 116 -2.55 3.38 -1.31
N TRP A 117 -2.07 4.56 -0.92
CA TRP A 117 -2.42 5.83 -1.57
C TRP A 117 -1.92 5.88 -3.01
N ALA A 118 -0.70 5.38 -3.26
CA ALA A 118 -0.14 5.31 -4.61
C ALA A 118 -0.79 4.19 -5.43
N HIS A 119 -1.15 3.09 -4.76
CA HIS A 119 -1.84 1.97 -5.39
C HIS A 119 -3.20 2.38 -5.98
N ARG A 120 -3.92 3.35 -5.40
CA ARG A 120 -5.14 3.90 -6.00
C ARG A 120 -4.91 4.43 -7.41
N ALA A 121 -3.83 5.20 -7.58
CA ALA A 121 -3.46 5.76 -8.88
C ALA A 121 -3.06 4.67 -9.88
N LEU A 122 -2.38 3.62 -9.43
CA LEU A 122 -2.05 2.47 -10.27
C LEU A 122 -3.30 1.69 -10.72
N VAL A 123 -4.22 1.40 -9.81
CA VAL A 123 -5.47 0.70 -10.12
C VAL A 123 -6.32 1.53 -11.09
N VAL A 124 -6.50 2.82 -10.83
CA VAL A 124 -7.26 3.72 -11.74
C VAL A 124 -6.57 3.84 -13.10
N ARG A 125 -5.24 3.99 -13.14
CA ARG A 125 -4.48 4.00 -14.40
C ARG A 125 -4.69 2.72 -15.21
N ALA A 126 -4.67 1.55 -14.56
CA ALA A 126 -4.86 0.26 -15.23
C ALA A 126 -6.29 0.08 -15.74
N LEU A 127 -7.29 0.35 -14.88
CA LEU A 127 -8.71 0.23 -15.20
C LEU A 127 -9.14 1.17 -16.34
N LEU A 128 -8.54 2.36 -16.42
CA LEU A 128 -8.82 3.36 -17.46
C LEU A 128 -7.91 3.25 -18.68
N GLY A 129 -7.01 2.27 -18.75
CA GLY A 129 -6.13 2.07 -19.91
C GLY A 129 -5.15 3.22 -20.16
N LEU A 130 -4.70 3.92 -19.11
CA LEU A 130 -3.86 5.12 -19.21
C LEU A 130 -2.36 4.82 -19.30
N GLU A 131 -1.95 3.58 -19.56
CA GLU A 131 -0.56 3.17 -19.39
C GLU A 131 0.41 3.84 -20.37
N ALA A 132 -0.03 4.02 -21.62
CA ALA A 132 0.75 4.69 -22.66
C ALA A 132 0.85 6.20 -22.44
N ARG A 133 -0.17 6.83 -21.83
CA ARG A 133 -0.26 8.29 -21.60
C ARG A 133 0.39 8.73 -20.30
N LEU A 134 0.46 7.84 -19.31
CA LEU A 134 1.00 8.12 -17.99
C LEU A 134 2.10 7.10 -17.65
N PRO A 135 3.35 7.33 -18.08
CA PRO A 135 4.50 6.56 -17.63
C PRO A 135 4.66 6.60 -16.11
N VAL A 136 5.24 5.53 -15.56
CA VAL A 136 5.38 5.34 -14.11
C VAL A 136 6.83 5.10 -13.75
N SER A 137 7.30 5.72 -12.66
CA SER A 137 8.51 5.29 -11.96
C SER A 137 8.17 4.81 -10.56
N VAL A 138 8.65 3.63 -10.24
CA VAL A 138 8.38 2.96 -8.96
C VAL A 138 9.56 3.20 -8.03
N ALA A 139 9.35 3.94 -6.97
CA ALA A 139 10.31 4.07 -5.89
C ALA A 139 10.12 2.94 -4.88
N VAL A 140 11.23 2.46 -4.32
CA VAL A 140 11.26 1.49 -3.23
C VAL A 140 11.65 2.17 -1.92
N PRO A 141 11.27 1.63 -0.76
CA PRO A 141 11.74 2.16 0.52
C PRO A 141 13.25 1.97 0.66
N GLY A 142 13.97 3.05 0.99
CA GLY A 142 15.39 3.01 1.33
C GLY A 142 15.62 2.77 2.83
N ASP A 143 16.85 2.42 3.20
CA ASP A 143 17.25 2.14 4.59
C ASP A 143 17.10 3.37 5.52
N ASP A 144 17.15 4.58 4.95
CA ASP A 144 16.93 5.85 5.66
C ASP A 144 15.44 6.24 5.76
N GLY A 145 14.52 5.35 5.33
CA GLY A 145 13.09 5.58 5.31
C GLY A 145 12.61 6.46 4.16
N ALA A 146 13.50 6.96 3.30
CA ALA A 146 13.14 7.76 2.13
C ALA A 146 12.86 6.89 0.90
N TRP A 147 12.01 7.39 0.00
CA TRP A 147 11.77 6.76 -1.29
C TRP A 147 13.00 6.86 -2.20
N SER A 148 13.52 5.72 -2.62
CA SER A 148 14.73 5.57 -3.42
C SER A 148 14.45 4.82 -4.72
N PHE A 149 15.29 5.05 -5.72
CA PHE A 149 15.30 4.32 -6.98
C PHE A 149 16.52 3.41 -7.02
N THR A 150 16.34 2.21 -7.58
CA THR A 150 17.40 1.20 -7.70
C THR A 150 17.70 0.93 -9.17
N PRO A 151 18.80 0.26 -9.51
CA PRO A 151 19.05 -0.16 -10.89
C PRO A 151 17.90 -0.97 -11.50
N ASP A 152 17.23 -1.81 -10.71
CA ASP A 152 16.09 -2.63 -11.14
C ASP A 152 14.76 -1.85 -11.17
N SER A 153 14.71 -0.67 -10.53
CA SER A 153 13.54 0.21 -10.48
C SER A 153 13.98 1.68 -10.56
N PRO A 154 14.51 2.10 -11.73
CA PRO A 154 15.11 3.41 -11.88
C PRO A 154 14.05 4.51 -11.99
N ASP A 155 14.47 5.75 -11.71
CA ASP A 155 13.73 6.93 -12.16
C ASP A 155 13.82 7.03 -13.68
N GLY A 156 12.68 6.81 -14.33
CA GLY A 156 12.54 6.79 -15.79
C GLY A 156 12.50 8.17 -16.44
N LEU A 157 12.46 9.26 -15.67
CA LEU A 157 12.39 10.62 -16.20
C LEU A 157 13.71 11.37 -16.07
N TYR A 158 14.34 11.34 -14.88
CA TYR A 158 15.54 12.13 -14.60
C TYR A 158 16.74 11.30 -14.11
N GLY A 159 16.60 9.98 -13.96
CA GLY A 159 17.66 9.12 -13.43
C GLY A 159 18.12 9.48 -12.02
N LYS A 160 17.26 10.09 -11.20
CA LYS A 160 17.57 10.39 -9.79
C LYS A 160 17.65 9.12 -8.95
N ARG A 161 18.37 9.20 -7.83
CA ARG A 161 18.51 8.07 -6.88
C ARG A 161 17.45 8.12 -5.80
N LYS A 162 16.87 9.29 -5.52
CA LYS A 162 15.83 9.46 -4.50
C LYS A 162 14.69 10.33 -5.00
N LEU A 163 13.47 10.03 -4.56
CA LEU A 163 12.28 10.82 -4.92
C LEU A 163 12.41 12.29 -4.48
N ARG A 164 13.05 12.55 -3.34
CA ARG A 164 13.33 13.92 -2.87
C ARG A 164 14.15 14.73 -3.87
N GLU A 165 15.04 14.08 -4.63
CA GLU A 165 15.84 14.75 -5.66
C GLU A 165 14.98 15.13 -6.86
N VAL A 166 13.90 14.40 -7.14
CA VAL A 166 12.89 14.76 -8.16
C VAL A 166 12.09 15.97 -7.68
N TYR A 167 11.61 15.97 -6.43
CA TYR A 167 10.95 17.15 -5.84
C TYR A 167 11.85 18.41 -5.90
N ALA A 168 13.15 18.25 -5.69
CA ALA A 168 14.12 19.33 -5.76
C ALA A 168 14.38 19.86 -7.18
N VAL A 169 13.88 19.20 -8.24
CA VAL A 169 13.95 19.70 -9.62
C VAL A 169 13.01 20.90 -9.84
N ARG A 170 11.96 21.05 -9.01
CA ARG A 170 11.04 22.20 -9.08
C ARG A 170 11.79 23.52 -8.99
N SER A 171 11.24 24.56 -9.60
CA SER A 171 11.73 25.92 -9.40
C SER A 171 11.62 26.32 -7.92
N GLY A 172 12.71 26.84 -7.34
CA GLY A 172 12.81 27.16 -5.91
C GLY A 172 13.06 25.95 -5.00
N GLY A 173 13.22 24.75 -5.54
CA GLY A 173 13.45 23.53 -4.77
C GLY A 173 12.21 23.06 -3.99
N PHE A 174 12.41 22.17 -3.04
CA PHE A 174 11.36 21.67 -2.16
C PHE A 174 11.92 21.27 -0.80
N GLU A 175 11.37 21.87 0.26
CA GLU A 175 11.57 21.43 1.64
C GLU A 175 10.27 20.79 2.14
N GLY A 176 10.38 19.53 2.60
CA GLY A 176 9.25 18.78 3.11
C GLY A 176 9.36 17.28 2.83
N ARG A 177 8.32 16.56 3.22
CA ARG A 177 8.22 15.11 2.99
C ARG A 177 7.94 14.83 1.51
N ALA A 178 8.89 14.23 0.82
CA ALA A 178 8.70 13.68 -0.52
C ALA A 178 7.85 12.39 -0.43
N SER A 179 6.56 12.49 -0.77
CA SER A 179 5.60 11.40 -0.65
C SER A 179 5.19 10.83 -2.01
N VAL A 180 4.77 9.56 -2.01
CA VAL A 180 4.06 8.94 -3.14
C VAL A 180 2.56 8.80 -2.79
N PRO A 181 1.65 8.88 -3.78
CA PRO A 181 1.92 9.16 -5.20
C PRO A 181 2.30 10.62 -5.44
N MET A 182 3.04 10.87 -6.52
CA MET A 182 3.31 12.21 -7.04
C MET A 182 3.02 12.23 -8.54
N LEU A 183 2.04 13.05 -8.94
CA LEU A 183 1.79 13.38 -10.34
C LEU A 183 2.67 14.56 -10.73
N TRP A 184 3.46 14.38 -11.77
CA TRP A 184 4.50 15.32 -12.20
C TRP A 184 4.27 15.78 -13.65
N ASP A 185 4.44 17.07 -13.90
CA ASP A 185 4.45 17.69 -15.22
C ASP A 185 5.91 17.78 -15.70
N ALA A 186 6.30 16.92 -16.64
CA ALA A 186 7.68 16.81 -17.10
C ALA A 186 8.12 18.01 -17.96
N GLU A 187 7.18 18.68 -18.63
CA GLU A 187 7.47 19.84 -19.45
C GLU A 187 7.72 21.06 -18.57
N ARG A 188 6.84 21.30 -17.60
CA ARG A 188 6.96 22.42 -16.65
C ARG A 188 7.96 22.15 -15.52
N ARG A 189 8.35 20.89 -15.34
CA ARG A 189 9.19 20.41 -14.22
C ARG A 189 8.56 20.74 -12.87
N GLU A 190 7.28 20.43 -12.75
CA GLU A 190 6.47 20.82 -11.60
C GLU A 190 5.65 19.67 -11.03
N VAL A 191 5.37 19.74 -9.72
CA VAL A 191 4.46 18.80 -9.06
C VAL A 191 3.04 19.27 -9.33
N VAL A 192 2.27 18.45 -10.04
CA VAL A 192 0.85 18.71 -10.33
C VAL A 192 0.02 18.47 -9.08
N CYS A 193 0.24 17.32 -8.42
CA CYS A 193 -0.49 16.94 -7.21
C CYS A 193 0.24 15.81 -6.49
N ASN A 194 0.17 15.78 -5.16
CA ASN A 194 0.59 14.62 -4.36
C ASN A 194 -0.49 14.14 -3.38
N GLU A 195 -1.75 14.52 -3.62
CA GLU A 195 -2.91 13.97 -2.93
C GLU A 195 -3.58 12.90 -3.78
N SER A 196 -3.62 11.66 -3.27
CA SER A 196 -4.06 10.48 -4.01
C SER A 196 -5.50 10.58 -4.54
N ILE A 197 -6.42 11.14 -3.76
CA ILE A 197 -7.83 11.24 -4.16
C ILE A 197 -8.03 12.27 -5.28
N GLU A 198 -7.28 13.36 -5.27
CA GLU A 198 -7.34 14.37 -6.33
C GLU A 198 -6.64 13.88 -7.60
N ILE A 199 -5.54 13.12 -7.48
CA ILE A 199 -4.89 12.46 -8.62
C ILE A 199 -5.89 11.53 -9.32
N ILE A 200 -6.56 10.61 -8.60
CA ILE A 200 -7.46 9.66 -9.26
C ILE A 200 -8.71 10.33 -9.86
N LYS A 201 -9.24 11.40 -9.25
CA LYS A 201 -10.30 12.21 -9.84
C LYS A 201 -9.84 12.86 -11.15
N PHE A 202 -8.62 13.39 -11.18
CA PHE A 202 -8.02 13.96 -12.38
C PHE A 202 -7.84 12.90 -13.48
N LEU A 203 -7.37 11.69 -13.15
CA LEU A 203 -7.22 10.60 -14.11
C LEU A 203 -8.55 10.17 -14.75
N CYS A 204 -9.66 10.16 -14.00
CA CYS A 204 -10.98 9.93 -14.58
C CYS A 204 -11.34 10.99 -15.63
N GLY A 205 -11.03 12.26 -15.35
CA GLY A 205 -11.22 13.35 -16.32
C GLY A 205 -10.37 13.19 -17.57
N LEU A 206 -9.13 12.72 -17.42
CA LEU A 206 -8.21 12.48 -18.55
C LEU A 206 -8.70 11.38 -19.49
N ALA A 207 -9.28 10.29 -18.95
CA ALA A 207 -9.80 9.18 -19.74
C ALA A 207 -11.11 9.52 -20.46
N ASN A 208 -12.00 10.28 -19.82
CA ASN A 208 -13.30 10.66 -20.41
C ASN A 208 -13.15 11.51 -21.69
N ALA A 209 -12.02 12.19 -21.87
CA ALA A 209 -11.72 12.94 -23.09
C ALA A 209 -11.55 12.05 -24.34
N ASP A 210 -11.25 10.76 -24.17
CA ASP A 210 -10.94 9.84 -25.28
C ASP A 210 -12.18 9.07 -25.80
N GLY A 211 -13.35 9.25 -25.17
CA GLY A 211 -14.63 8.72 -25.65
C GLY A 211 -14.78 7.20 -25.59
N GLY A 212 -15.35 6.70 -24.48
CA GLY A 212 -15.88 5.34 -24.36
C GLY A 212 -14.99 4.40 -23.53
N GLY A 213 -15.45 4.05 -22.33
CA GLY A 213 -14.76 3.15 -21.41
C GLY A 213 -15.46 3.05 -20.05
N LEU A 214 -14.79 2.44 -19.08
CA LEU A 214 -15.25 2.38 -17.69
C LEU A 214 -15.22 3.79 -17.07
N ASP A 215 -16.38 4.32 -16.65
CA ASP A 215 -16.44 5.57 -15.88
C ASP A 215 -16.49 5.28 -14.38
N LEU A 216 -15.37 5.52 -13.69
CA LEU A 216 -15.23 5.34 -12.24
C LEU A 216 -15.80 6.50 -11.41
N ARG A 217 -16.18 7.62 -12.05
CA ARG A 217 -16.72 8.80 -11.37
C ARG A 217 -17.87 9.44 -12.16
N PRO A 218 -18.93 8.68 -12.46
CA PRO A 218 -20.03 9.17 -13.26
C PRO A 218 -20.79 10.28 -12.52
N PRO A 219 -21.27 11.32 -13.21
CA PRO A 219 -21.90 12.49 -12.59
C PRO A 219 -23.01 12.15 -11.58
N GLU A 220 -23.84 11.17 -11.91
CA GLU A 220 -24.99 10.73 -11.13
C GLU A 220 -24.62 9.99 -9.83
N LEU A 221 -23.43 9.39 -9.73
CA LEU A 221 -22.97 8.72 -8.51
C LEU A 221 -22.00 9.57 -7.67
N ARG A 222 -21.69 10.81 -8.07
CA ARG A 222 -20.68 11.64 -7.35
C ARG A 222 -21.02 11.84 -5.88
N GLN A 223 -22.29 12.09 -5.55
CA GLN A 223 -22.71 12.27 -4.16
C GLN A 223 -22.55 10.99 -3.34
N ASP A 224 -22.87 9.83 -3.91
CA ASP A 224 -22.70 8.54 -3.25
C ASP A 224 -21.21 8.17 -3.09
N ILE A 225 -20.38 8.48 -4.09
CA ILE A 225 -18.92 8.32 -4.01
C ILE A 225 -18.37 9.15 -2.85
N ASP A 226 -18.75 10.43 -2.77
CA ASP A 226 -18.28 11.34 -1.72
C ASP A 226 -18.78 10.90 -0.33
N ARG A 227 -20.03 10.42 -0.24
CA ARG A 227 -20.61 9.84 0.99
C ARG A 227 -19.83 8.61 1.46
N TRP A 228 -19.57 7.65 0.58
CA TRP A 228 -18.83 6.45 0.95
C TRP A 228 -17.37 6.75 1.27
N TYR A 229 -16.74 7.64 0.51
CA TYR A 229 -15.38 8.10 0.81
C TYR A 229 -15.29 8.76 2.19
N GLY A 230 -16.32 9.53 2.59
CA GLY A 230 -16.44 10.13 3.92
C GLY A 230 -16.50 9.12 5.07
N VAL A 231 -16.94 7.87 4.81
CA VAL A 231 -16.90 6.77 5.78
C VAL A 231 -15.56 6.03 5.70
N ILE A 232 -15.14 5.67 4.49
CA ILE A 232 -14.02 4.75 4.27
C ILE A 232 -12.68 5.43 4.59
N TYR A 233 -12.51 6.71 4.25
CA TYR A 233 -11.26 7.41 4.49
C TYR A 233 -10.89 7.49 5.98
N PRO A 234 -11.71 8.12 6.85
CA PRO A 234 -11.33 8.31 8.25
C PRO A 234 -11.31 6.99 9.04
N SER A 235 -12.27 6.10 8.79
CA SER A 235 -12.51 4.93 9.63
C SER A 235 -11.81 3.66 9.14
N VAL A 236 -11.49 3.55 7.83
CA VAL A 236 -10.86 2.34 7.27
C VAL A 236 -9.48 2.64 6.71
N ASN A 237 -9.37 3.50 5.69
CA ASN A 237 -8.09 3.76 5.03
C ASN A 237 -7.07 4.40 5.97
N ASN A 238 -7.49 5.42 6.71
CA ASN A 238 -6.69 6.04 7.76
C ASN A 238 -6.87 5.33 9.11
N GLY A 239 -7.99 4.62 9.31
CA GLY A 239 -8.29 3.89 10.54
C GLY A 239 -7.24 2.82 10.88
N VAL A 240 -6.79 2.04 9.89
CA VAL A 240 -5.70 1.06 10.11
C VAL A 240 -4.39 1.72 10.55
N TYR A 241 -4.05 2.89 10.00
CA TYR A 241 -2.87 3.65 10.43
C TYR A 241 -3.06 4.25 11.83
N ARG A 242 -4.27 4.71 12.15
CA ARG A 242 -4.60 5.18 13.51
C ARG A 242 -4.42 4.06 14.54
N CYS A 243 -4.76 2.82 14.20
CA CYS A 243 -4.47 1.65 15.03
C CYS A 243 -2.96 1.41 15.17
N GLY A 244 -2.27 1.28 14.03
CA GLY A 244 -0.86 0.89 14.00
C GLY A 244 0.10 1.93 14.57
N PHE A 245 -0.27 3.21 14.51
CA PHE A 245 0.53 4.32 15.01
C PHE A 245 0.03 4.91 16.33
N ALA A 246 -1.00 4.33 16.95
CA ALA A 246 -1.46 4.76 18.27
C ALA A 246 -0.31 4.67 19.30
N GLN A 247 -0.13 5.76 20.05
CA GLN A 247 0.92 5.86 21.09
C GLN A 247 0.35 5.65 22.51
N SER A 248 -0.96 5.41 22.63
CA SER A 248 -1.64 5.07 23.88
C SER A 248 -2.66 3.94 23.65
N GLN A 249 -3.00 3.21 24.72
CA GLN A 249 -4.03 2.16 24.65
C GLN A 249 -5.40 2.75 24.29
N ALA A 250 -5.76 3.89 24.87
CA ALA A 250 -7.04 4.55 24.61
C ALA A 250 -7.18 5.01 23.15
N ALA A 251 -6.11 5.56 22.56
CA ALA A 251 -6.11 5.93 21.14
C ALA A 251 -6.25 4.71 20.22
N TYR A 252 -5.58 3.61 20.56
CA TYR A 252 -5.71 2.34 19.85
C TYR A 252 -7.14 1.79 19.95
N ASP A 253 -7.71 1.69 21.16
CA ASP A 253 -9.04 1.13 21.38
C ASP A 253 -10.12 1.94 20.64
N ALA A 254 -10.02 3.27 20.66
CA ALA A 254 -10.91 4.14 19.92
C ALA A 254 -10.80 3.92 18.40
N ALA A 255 -9.58 3.89 17.86
CA ALA A 255 -9.35 3.67 16.43
C ALA A 255 -9.79 2.27 15.99
N ALA A 256 -9.51 1.23 16.78
CA ALA A 256 -9.88 -0.15 16.48
C ALA A 256 -11.40 -0.34 16.53
N SER A 257 -12.07 0.24 17.55
CA SER A 257 -13.53 0.21 17.65
C SER A 257 -14.19 0.85 16.43
N GLU A 258 -13.72 2.03 16.01
CA GLU A 258 -14.21 2.72 14.82
C GLU A 258 -13.95 1.93 13.54
N LEU A 259 -12.74 1.37 13.37
CA LEU A 259 -12.37 0.54 12.22
C LEU A 259 -13.29 -0.68 12.08
N PHE A 260 -13.44 -1.48 13.13
CA PHE A 260 -14.25 -2.68 13.06
C PHE A 260 -15.74 -2.38 12.96
N GLY A 261 -16.23 -1.30 13.59
CA GLY A 261 -17.59 -0.82 13.36
C GLY A 261 -17.85 -0.42 11.90
N ALA A 262 -16.88 0.23 11.25
CA ALA A 262 -16.98 0.56 9.83
C ALA A 262 -16.92 -0.69 8.92
N LEU A 263 -16.04 -1.66 9.22
CA LEU A 263 -15.97 -2.92 8.48
C LEU A 263 -17.26 -3.74 8.61
N ASP A 264 -17.86 -3.81 9.81
CA ASP A 264 -19.13 -4.51 10.02
C ASP A 264 -20.27 -3.82 9.22
N ARG A 265 -20.26 -2.49 9.12
CA ARG A 265 -21.23 -1.72 8.33
C ARG A 265 -21.04 -1.92 6.82
N LEU A 266 -19.79 -1.98 6.35
CA LEU A 266 -19.45 -2.26 4.96
C LEU A 266 -19.81 -3.70 4.56
N GLU A 267 -19.56 -4.67 5.44
CA GLU A 267 -19.97 -6.07 5.26
C GLU A 267 -21.48 -6.17 5.06
N ALA A 268 -22.26 -5.54 5.93
CA ALA A 268 -23.72 -5.57 5.83
C ALA A 268 -24.24 -4.93 4.53
N HIS A 269 -23.62 -3.83 4.08
CA HIS A 269 -23.97 -3.19 2.80
C HIS A 269 -23.62 -4.09 1.60
N LEU A 270 -22.40 -4.63 1.58
CA LEU A 270 -21.87 -5.42 0.46
C LEU A 270 -22.47 -6.84 0.38
N ALA A 271 -23.23 -7.25 1.39
CA ALA A 271 -24.04 -8.47 1.35
C ALA A 271 -25.21 -8.36 0.35
N GLY A 272 -25.75 -7.16 0.15
CA GLY A 272 -26.89 -6.90 -0.75
C GLY A 272 -26.56 -6.06 -1.98
N SER A 273 -25.33 -5.56 -2.11
CA SER A 273 -24.92 -4.71 -3.23
C SER A 273 -23.55 -5.15 -3.74
N ARG A 274 -23.38 -5.24 -5.07
CA ARG A 274 -22.12 -5.68 -5.67
C ARG A 274 -20.97 -4.73 -5.36
N TYR A 275 -21.19 -3.42 -5.46
CA TYR A 275 -20.23 -2.37 -5.15
C TYR A 275 -20.82 -1.34 -4.18
N LEU A 276 -20.01 -0.36 -3.74
CA LEU A 276 -20.46 0.63 -2.77
C LEU A 276 -21.61 1.51 -3.31
N CYS A 277 -21.54 1.88 -4.58
CA CYS A 277 -22.54 2.72 -5.24
C CYS A 277 -23.52 1.91 -6.11
N GLY A 278 -23.83 0.67 -5.73
CA GLY A 278 -24.74 -0.21 -6.48
C GLY A 278 -24.00 -1.19 -7.39
N ASP A 279 -24.41 -1.27 -8.65
CA ASP A 279 -23.92 -2.29 -9.61
C ASP A 279 -22.69 -1.84 -10.41
N ARG A 280 -22.21 -0.60 -10.20
CA ARG A 280 -21.08 -0.02 -10.92
C ARG A 280 -19.88 0.16 -10.00
N LEU A 281 -18.70 -0.25 -10.47
CA LEU A 281 -17.43 0.05 -9.82
C LEU A 281 -17.16 1.56 -9.87
N THR A 282 -16.78 2.15 -8.74
CA THR A 282 -16.47 3.58 -8.63
C THR A 282 -15.12 3.84 -7.95
N LEU A 283 -14.72 5.12 -7.87
CA LEU A 283 -13.54 5.52 -7.10
C LEU A 283 -13.65 5.18 -5.60
N ALA A 284 -14.86 5.13 -5.03
CA ALA A 284 -15.03 4.70 -3.64
C ALA A 284 -14.55 3.26 -3.44
N ASP A 285 -14.82 2.40 -4.42
CA ASP A 285 -14.43 1.00 -4.39
C ASP A 285 -12.92 0.82 -4.50
N VAL A 286 -12.27 1.55 -5.41
CA VAL A 286 -10.80 1.56 -5.52
C VAL A 286 -10.16 2.03 -4.19
N CYS A 287 -10.73 3.07 -3.58
CA CYS A 287 -10.23 3.60 -2.32
C CYS A 287 -10.32 2.56 -1.19
N LEU A 288 -11.40 1.78 -1.13
CA LEU A 288 -11.58 0.70 -0.16
C LEU A 288 -10.65 -0.50 -0.47
N PHE A 289 -10.67 -0.99 -1.70
CA PHE A 289 -9.92 -2.15 -2.18
C PHE A 289 -8.43 -2.08 -1.80
N THR A 290 -7.80 -0.93 -2.01
CA THR A 290 -6.37 -0.75 -1.72
C THR A 290 -6.01 -0.93 -0.24
N THR A 291 -6.96 -0.75 0.68
CA THR A 291 -6.83 -1.11 2.10
C THR A 291 -7.16 -2.58 2.34
N LEU A 292 -8.26 -3.10 1.78
CA LEU A 292 -8.68 -4.48 2.02
C LEU A 292 -7.62 -5.50 1.56
N ILE A 293 -7.03 -5.32 0.38
CA ILE A 293 -6.00 -6.22 -0.15
C ILE A 293 -4.74 -6.30 0.74
N ARG A 294 -4.52 -5.32 1.61
CA ARG A 294 -3.40 -5.27 2.58
C ARG A 294 -3.80 -5.72 3.99
N PHE A 295 -5.08 -5.94 4.24
CA PHE A 295 -5.61 -6.07 5.59
C PHE A 295 -5.03 -7.29 6.32
N ASP A 296 -5.21 -8.49 5.77
CA ASP A 296 -4.69 -9.72 6.38
C ASP A 296 -3.16 -9.86 6.20
N LEU A 297 -2.61 -9.33 5.10
CA LEU A 297 -1.17 -9.37 4.82
C LEU A 297 -0.34 -8.54 5.81
N VAL A 298 -0.86 -7.38 6.23
CA VAL A 298 -0.08 -6.37 6.97
C VAL A 298 -0.85 -5.83 8.16
N TYR A 299 -2.04 -5.26 7.96
CA TYR A 299 -2.68 -4.45 9.00
C TYR A 299 -3.14 -5.29 10.19
N ASN A 300 -3.61 -6.51 9.94
CA ASN A 300 -4.03 -7.44 10.96
C ASN A 300 -2.90 -7.69 11.96
N THR A 301 -1.68 -7.94 11.48
CA THR A 301 -0.53 -8.28 12.33
C THR A 301 0.26 -7.06 12.78
N LEU A 302 0.80 -6.28 11.85
CA LEU A 302 1.71 -5.16 12.16
C LEU A 302 0.98 -4.00 12.84
N PHE A 303 -0.24 -3.67 12.40
CA PHE A 303 -1.03 -2.57 12.96
C PHE A 303 -2.00 -3.03 14.05
N ARG A 304 -1.93 -4.32 14.44
CA ARG A 304 -2.75 -4.93 15.48
C ARG A 304 -4.25 -4.88 15.17
N CYS A 305 -4.66 -4.78 13.92
CA CYS A 305 -6.07 -4.86 13.52
C CYS A 305 -6.57 -6.32 13.58
N THR A 306 -6.47 -6.98 14.74
CA THR A 306 -6.58 -8.44 14.90
C THR A 306 -7.96 -8.96 15.27
N ARG A 307 -8.96 -8.12 15.55
CA ARG A 307 -10.29 -8.56 16.04
C ARG A 307 -10.95 -9.57 15.11
N ARG A 308 -10.81 -9.39 13.79
CA ARG A 308 -11.32 -10.30 12.75
C ARG A 308 -10.48 -10.12 11.49
N LYS A 309 -10.17 -11.21 10.81
CA LYS A 309 -9.48 -11.20 9.51
C LYS A 309 -10.45 -10.80 8.40
N LEU A 310 -9.94 -10.21 7.32
CA LEU A 310 -10.74 -9.92 6.13
C LEU A 310 -11.37 -11.20 5.57
N ALA A 311 -10.61 -12.31 5.51
CA ALA A 311 -11.11 -13.59 5.02
C ALA A 311 -12.33 -14.13 5.80
N GLU A 312 -12.55 -13.66 7.03
CA GLU A 312 -13.69 -14.02 7.86
C GLU A 312 -14.93 -13.16 7.59
N TYR A 313 -14.84 -12.11 6.77
CA TYR A 313 -15.95 -11.29 6.29
C TYR A 313 -16.38 -11.76 4.89
N PRO A 314 -17.47 -12.55 4.75
CA PRO A 314 -17.81 -13.19 3.47
C PRO A 314 -17.99 -12.20 2.31
N SER A 315 -18.70 -11.10 2.55
CA SER A 315 -19.02 -10.12 1.50
C SER A 315 -17.82 -9.27 1.16
N LEU A 316 -17.07 -8.75 2.15
CA LEU A 316 -15.84 -7.99 1.94
C LEU A 316 -14.73 -8.82 1.28
N HIS A 317 -14.58 -10.08 1.69
CA HIS A 317 -13.59 -10.97 1.09
C HIS A 317 -13.94 -11.28 -0.36
N ALA A 318 -15.20 -11.63 -0.66
CA ALA A 318 -15.67 -11.82 -2.03
C ALA A 318 -15.54 -10.54 -2.86
N TYR A 319 -15.85 -9.38 -2.27
CA TYR A 319 -15.73 -8.05 -2.91
C TYR A 319 -14.29 -7.72 -3.28
N THR A 320 -13.35 -8.03 -2.39
CA THR A 320 -11.92 -7.85 -2.65
C THR A 320 -11.45 -8.75 -3.80
N ARG A 321 -11.94 -9.99 -3.88
CA ARG A 321 -11.64 -10.90 -5.00
C ARG A 321 -12.26 -10.43 -6.32
N ASP A 322 -13.50 -9.93 -6.31
CA ASP A 322 -14.18 -9.35 -7.50
C ASP A 322 -13.34 -8.23 -8.12
N ILE A 323 -12.87 -7.28 -7.30
CA ILE A 323 -12.02 -6.19 -7.80
C ILE A 323 -10.63 -6.70 -8.22
N TYR A 324 -10.02 -7.62 -7.47
CA TYR A 324 -8.71 -8.19 -7.81
C TYR A 324 -8.70 -8.91 -9.16
N GLN A 325 -9.80 -9.61 -9.49
CA GLN A 325 -9.95 -10.39 -10.73
C GLN A 325 -10.26 -9.53 -11.96
N MET A 326 -10.51 -8.22 -11.78
CA MET A 326 -10.70 -7.33 -12.92
C MET A 326 -9.42 -7.23 -13.77
N PRO A 327 -9.55 -7.08 -15.11
CA PRO A 327 -8.40 -7.00 -16.00
C PRO A 327 -7.36 -5.99 -15.51
N LYS A 328 -6.09 -6.43 -15.48
CA LYS A 328 -4.90 -5.67 -15.04
C LYS A 328 -4.85 -5.26 -13.56
N VAL A 329 -5.89 -5.48 -12.75
CA VAL A 329 -5.84 -5.08 -11.32
C VAL A 329 -4.87 -5.95 -10.53
N ALA A 330 -4.88 -7.27 -10.73
CA ALA A 330 -3.94 -8.19 -10.08
C ALA A 330 -2.46 -7.80 -10.32
N GLU A 331 -2.14 -7.29 -11.50
CA GLU A 331 -0.79 -6.85 -11.88
C GLU A 331 -0.31 -5.65 -11.03
N THR A 332 -1.24 -4.84 -10.50
CA THR A 332 -0.90 -3.71 -9.61
C THR A 332 -0.59 -4.15 -8.16
N CYS A 333 -0.88 -5.40 -7.82
CA CYS A 333 -0.82 -5.94 -6.46
C CYS A 333 0.46 -6.76 -6.19
N ASP A 334 1.58 -6.09 -5.94
CA ASP A 334 2.81 -6.76 -5.51
C ASP A 334 2.78 -7.03 -4.00
N MET A 335 2.33 -8.23 -3.62
CA MET A 335 2.17 -8.64 -2.22
C MET A 335 3.52 -8.68 -1.47
N GLU A 336 4.61 -9.04 -2.15
CA GLU A 336 5.91 -9.10 -1.51
C GLU A 336 6.45 -7.70 -1.25
N ALA A 337 6.36 -6.79 -2.23
CA ALA A 337 6.74 -5.40 -2.04
C ALA A 337 5.90 -4.75 -0.94
N ILE A 338 4.59 -5.03 -0.90
CA ILE A 338 3.71 -4.60 0.18
C ILE A 338 4.26 -5.06 1.53
N MET A 339 4.44 -6.37 1.74
CA MET A 339 4.90 -6.86 3.04
C MET A 339 6.29 -6.33 3.39
N ALA A 340 7.25 -6.37 2.46
CA ALA A 340 8.59 -5.85 2.69
C ALA A 340 8.56 -4.37 3.09
N GLY A 341 7.76 -3.56 2.38
CA GLY A 341 7.65 -2.13 2.65
C GLY A 341 7.13 -1.81 4.04
N TYR A 342 6.21 -2.61 4.58
CA TYR A 342 5.68 -2.40 5.93
C TYR A 342 6.56 -3.04 7.02
N PHE A 343 6.94 -4.32 6.88
CA PHE A 343 7.65 -5.04 7.93
C PHE A 343 9.12 -4.63 8.06
N LYS A 344 9.77 -4.19 6.98
CA LYS A 344 11.19 -3.80 7.00
C LYS A 344 11.42 -2.30 7.19
N THR A 345 10.50 -1.45 6.70
CA THR A 345 10.73 0.00 6.66
C THR A 345 10.09 0.77 7.82
N LEU A 346 9.01 0.25 8.43
CA LEU A 346 8.31 0.98 9.49
C LEU A 346 8.99 0.80 10.85
N PHE A 347 10.27 1.17 10.94
CA PHE A 347 10.95 1.33 12.22
C PHE A 347 10.41 2.58 12.94
N PRO A 348 10.01 2.50 14.23
CA PRO A 348 10.30 1.44 15.19
C PRO A 348 9.14 0.45 15.46
N LEU A 349 8.12 0.36 14.60
CA LEU A 349 7.00 -0.57 14.81
C LEU A 349 7.42 -2.04 14.78
N ASN A 350 8.34 -2.39 13.88
CA ASN A 350 8.92 -3.74 13.79
C ASN A 350 10.46 -3.70 13.83
N PRO A 351 11.07 -3.49 15.00
CA PRO A 351 12.52 -3.28 15.12
C PRO A 351 13.37 -4.43 14.57
N GLY A 352 12.85 -5.67 14.63
CA GLY A 352 13.57 -6.85 14.13
C GLY A 352 13.53 -6.99 12.61
N GLY A 353 12.69 -6.23 11.90
CA GLY A 353 12.52 -6.35 10.45
C GLY A 353 12.00 -7.71 9.97
N ILE A 354 11.56 -8.58 10.89
CA ILE A 354 11.10 -9.93 10.58
C ILE A 354 9.72 -9.82 9.93
N GLN A 355 9.60 -10.45 8.77
CA GLN A 355 8.35 -10.54 8.01
C GLN A 355 7.72 -11.92 8.27
N PRO A 356 6.43 -12.00 8.67
CA PRO A 356 5.74 -13.27 8.78
C PRO A 356 5.51 -13.89 7.39
N LEU A 357 5.21 -15.18 7.36
CA LEU A 357 4.69 -15.79 6.13
C LEU A 357 3.31 -15.17 5.79
N PRO A 358 3.01 -14.93 4.51
CA PRO A 358 1.71 -14.42 4.10
C PRO A 358 0.60 -15.43 4.47
N PRO A 359 -0.59 -14.99 4.89
CA PRO A 359 -1.74 -15.86 5.06
C PRO A 359 -2.10 -16.56 3.74
N ALA A 360 -2.46 -17.85 3.80
CA ALA A 360 -2.84 -18.62 2.61
C ALA A 360 -4.01 -17.99 1.83
N SER A 361 -4.92 -17.29 2.50
CA SER A 361 -6.03 -16.57 1.87
C SER A 361 -5.62 -15.40 0.97
N CYS A 362 -4.34 -15.00 0.99
CA CYS A 362 -3.83 -13.86 0.24
C CYS A 362 -2.90 -14.26 -0.92
N ASP A 363 -2.73 -15.57 -1.18
CA ASP A 363 -2.02 -16.01 -2.38
C ASP A 363 -2.86 -15.80 -3.65
N SER A 364 -2.19 -15.81 -4.81
CA SER A 364 -2.83 -15.55 -6.10
C SER A 364 -3.92 -16.57 -6.40
N GLU A 365 -3.70 -17.86 -6.08
CA GLU A 365 -4.69 -18.91 -6.30
C GLU A 365 -5.98 -18.64 -5.50
N SER A 366 -5.87 -18.31 -4.22
CA SER A 366 -7.00 -18.00 -3.35
C SER A 366 -7.74 -16.74 -3.79
N LEU A 367 -7.02 -15.70 -4.21
CA LEU A 367 -7.62 -14.46 -4.71
C LEU A 367 -8.29 -14.63 -6.07
N LEU A 368 -7.88 -15.61 -6.88
CA LEU A 368 -8.50 -15.97 -8.17
C LEU A 368 -9.68 -16.95 -8.05
N ARG A 369 -10.01 -17.43 -6.85
CA ARG A 369 -11.20 -18.28 -6.66
C ARG A 369 -12.48 -17.51 -6.97
N PRO A 370 -13.51 -18.16 -7.56
CA PRO A 370 -14.78 -17.52 -7.84
C PRO A 370 -15.36 -16.78 -6.62
N HIS A 371 -15.92 -15.60 -6.87
CA HIS A 371 -16.52 -14.76 -5.82
C HIS A 371 -18.05 -14.77 -5.85
N GLY A 372 -18.70 -15.06 -6.98
CA GLY A 372 -20.16 -15.20 -7.10
C GLY A 372 -20.94 -13.88 -6.95
N ARG A 373 -20.24 -12.74 -6.89
CA ARG A 373 -20.84 -11.40 -6.72
C ARG A 373 -21.56 -10.88 -7.96
N GLU A 374 -21.37 -11.52 -9.11
CA GLU A 374 -22.09 -11.26 -10.34
C GLU A 374 -23.60 -11.40 -10.14
N ALA A 375 -24.02 -12.37 -9.31
CA ALA A 375 -25.43 -12.61 -8.96
C ALA A 375 -26.08 -11.48 -8.15
N LEU A 376 -25.28 -10.55 -7.57
CA LEU A 376 -25.77 -9.37 -6.88
C LEU A 376 -25.99 -8.18 -7.82
N SER A 377 -25.52 -8.27 -9.07
CA SER A 377 -25.83 -7.25 -10.08
C SER A 377 -27.31 -7.43 -10.45
N SER A 378 -28.10 -6.36 -10.40
CA SER A 378 -29.47 -6.43 -10.91
C SER A 378 -29.44 -6.85 -12.39
N ALA A 379 -30.39 -7.70 -12.79
CA ALA A 379 -30.52 -8.19 -14.17
C ALA A 379 -30.94 -7.04 -15.12
N ALA A 380 -30.03 -6.11 -15.37
CA ALA A 380 -30.15 -5.02 -16.33
C ALA A 380 -28.85 -4.95 -17.14
N GLY A 381 -28.60 -6.03 -17.88
CA GLY A 381 -27.47 -6.19 -18.77
C GLY A 381 -27.65 -7.50 -19.51
N THR A 382 -28.48 -7.48 -20.54
CA THR A 382 -28.69 -8.60 -21.47
C THR A 382 -27.33 -9.23 -21.83
N PRO A 383 -27.18 -10.57 -21.80
CA PRO A 383 -25.95 -11.20 -22.23
C PRO A 383 -25.66 -10.77 -23.67
N LEU A 384 -24.41 -10.35 -23.93
CA LEU A 384 -23.90 -10.24 -25.27
C LEU A 384 -24.00 -11.66 -25.87
N GLU A 385 -25.00 -11.90 -26.71
CA GLU A 385 -25.14 -13.15 -27.45
C GLU A 385 -23.82 -13.43 -28.17
N ALA A 386 -23.26 -14.60 -27.85
CA ALA A 386 -22.19 -15.19 -28.63
C ALA A 386 -22.75 -15.43 -30.04
N ALA A 387 -22.33 -14.58 -30.99
CA ALA A 387 -22.52 -14.83 -32.40
C ALA A 387 -21.89 -16.20 -32.72
N GLY A 388 -22.75 -17.16 -33.04
CA GLY A 388 -22.36 -18.49 -33.44
C GLY A 388 -21.48 -18.46 -34.69
N VAL A 389 -20.32 -19.11 -34.58
CA VAL A 389 -19.58 -19.62 -35.72
C VAL A 389 -19.92 -21.10 -35.83
N SER A 390 -20.84 -21.43 -36.74
CA SER A 390 -20.84 -22.56 -37.67
C SER A 390 -22.19 -22.68 -38.35
#